data_AF-A0A327VCX8-F1
#
_entry.id   AF-A0A327VCX8-F1
#
_cell.length_a   1.000
_cell.length_b   1.000
_cell.length_c   1.000
_cell.angle_alpha   90.00
_cell.angle_beta   90.00
_cell.angle_gamma   90.00
#
_symmetry.space_group_name_H-M   'P 1'
#
loop_
_entity.id
_entity.type
_entity.pdbx_description
1 polymer ?
#
loop_
_entity_poly.entity_id
_entity_poly.type
_entity_poly.pdbx_seq_one_letter_code
_entity_poly.pdbx_strand_id
1 'polypeptide(L)'
;MKNLQQANLIVATLITGLMAGLFAAFAYSVMPGLARSSDRTFVEAMQNINKAILNPVFMLPFLAAIPLLGLGVFLAWRGHGRAALPWLIAALVLYLLAFLVTSGLNVPLNDQLATAGSPDHIKDPAAVRANFESTWTAWNIVRALLHTAAFGCMLWSLVVFGAHRTQQPAAHALPARQPLVAERHDSSTHLGPARGTGSRTTQHMPTPPQPQARWTSAPRR
;
A
#
# COMPACT_ATOMS: atom_id res chain seq x y z
N MET A 1 -0.81 20.32 2.56
CA MET A 1 -0.89 18.98 3.19
C MET A 1 -1.18 17.83 2.21
N LYS A 2 -2.17 17.92 1.29
CA LYS A 2 -2.53 16.80 0.40
C LYS A 2 -1.40 16.32 -0.54
N ASN A 3 -0.60 17.25 -1.09
CA ASN A 3 0.55 16.90 -1.96
C ASN A 3 1.66 16.20 -1.16
N LEU A 4 1.94 16.67 0.07
CA LEU A 4 2.89 16.05 0.98
C LEU A 4 2.47 14.62 1.37
N GLN A 5 1.19 14.43 1.70
CA GLN A 5 0.67 13.09 2.03
C GLN A 5 0.78 12.15 0.82
N GLN A 6 0.49 12.61 -0.39
CA GLN A 6 0.66 11.81 -1.61
C GLN A 6 2.12 11.40 -1.83
N ALA A 7 3.05 12.36 -1.75
CA ALA A 7 4.47 12.08 -1.89
C ALA A 7 4.95 11.07 -0.84
N ASN A 8 4.53 11.24 0.42
CA ASN A 8 4.83 10.31 1.50
C ASN A 8 4.31 8.90 1.19
N LEU A 9 3.05 8.76 0.79
CA LEU A 9 2.45 7.46 0.48
C LEU A 9 3.18 6.76 -0.67
N ILE A 10 3.58 7.49 -1.70
CA ILE A 10 4.35 6.93 -2.83
C ILE A 10 5.71 6.41 -2.34
N VAL A 11 6.48 7.23 -1.63
CA VAL A 11 7.81 6.84 -1.14
C VAL A 11 7.71 5.69 -0.14
N ALA A 12 6.78 5.76 0.82
CA ALA A 12 6.53 4.70 1.79
C ALA A 12 6.12 3.38 1.12
N THR A 13 5.31 3.44 0.05
CA THR A 13 4.92 2.24 -0.72
C THR A 13 6.11 1.63 -1.44
N LEU A 14 6.95 2.46 -2.08
CA LEU A 14 8.14 1.98 -2.77
C LEU A 14 9.09 1.23 -1.83
N ILE A 15 9.44 1.82 -0.68
CA ILE A 15 10.38 1.21 0.26
C ILE A 15 9.81 -0.03 0.95
N THR A 16 8.53 -0.03 1.30
CA THR A 16 7.87 -1.22 1.86
C THR A 16 7.80 -2.36 0.84
N GLY A 17 7.59 -2.03 -0.43
CA GLY A 17 7.67 -2.98 -1.54
C GLY A 17 9.08 -3.56 -1.72
N LEU A 18 10.12 -2.73 -1.66
CA LEU A 18 11.51 -3.20 -1.71
C LEU A 18 11.84 -4.18 -0.58
N MET A 19 11.37 -3.90 0.64
CA MET A 19 11.57 -4.78 1.79
C MET A 19 10.76 -6.08 1.68
N ALA A 20 9.51 -6.00 1.25
CA ALA A 20 8.69 -7.19 0.99
C ALA A 20 9.35 -8.10 -0.06
N GLY A 21 9.82 -7.52 -1.17
CA GLY A 21 10.52 -8.22 -2.23
C GLY A 21 11.81 -8.90 -1.74
N LEU A 22 12.64 -8.19 -0.97
CA LEU A 22 13.88 -8.73 -0.42
C LEU A 22 13.62 -9.99 0.45
N PHE A 23 12.74 -9.90 1.44
CA PHE A 23 12.49 -11.03 2.35
C PHE A 23 11.76 -12.18 1.67
N ALA A 24 10.84 -11.89 0.75
CA ALA A 24 10.17 -12.90 -0.05
C ALA A 24 11.15 -13.64 -0.96
N ALA A 25 12.06 -12.93 -1.64
CA ALA A 25 13.10 -13.55 -2.47
C ALA A 25 13.98 -14.51 -1.66
N PHE A 26 14.32 -14.16 -0.41
CA PHE A 26 15.04 -15.08 0.47
C PHE A 26 14.22 -16.33 0.80
N ALA A 27 12.91 -16.18 1.04
CA ALA A 27 12.04 -17.29 1.39
C ALA A 27 11.82 -18.28 0.24
N TYR A 28 11.49 -17.81 -0.97
CA TYR A 28 11.10 -18.71 -2.07
C TYR A 28 12.23 -19.03 -3.05
N SER A 29 13.35 -18.30 -3.04
CA SER A 29 14.43 -18.47 -4.02
C SER A 29 15.79 -18.69 -3.37
N VAL A 30 16.30 -17.73 -2.57
CA VAL A 30 17.69 -17.77 -2.08
C VAL A 30 17.91 -18.95 -1.14
N MET A 31 17.10 -19.08 -0.08
CA MET A 31 17.28 -20.18 0.88
C MET A 31 17.05 -21.55 0.23
N PRO A 32 15.98 -21.78 -0.58
CA PRO A 32 15.86 -23.04 -1.31
C PRO A 32 17.02 -23.31 -2.28
N GLY A 33 17.59 -22.27 -2.90
CA GLY A 33 18.77 -22.38 -3.76
C GLY A 33 19.99 -22.84 -2.97
N LEU A 34 20.32 -22.14 -1.87
CA LEU A 34 21.41 -22.49 -0.97
C LEU A 34 21.21 -23.86 -0.33
N ALA A 35 19.96 -24.27 -0.09
CA ALA A 35 19.64 -25.55 0.51
C ALA A 35 20.18 -26.74 -0.31
N ARG A 36 20.33 -26.54 -1.64
CA ARG A 36 20.85 -27.54 -2.58
C ARG A 36 22.37 -27.57 -2.66
N SER A 37 23.06 -26.64 -2.00
CA SER A 37 24.51 -26.58 -1.93
C SER A 37 25.06 -27.47 -0.80
N SER A 38 26.38 -27.72 -0.83
CA SER A 38 27.08 -28.34 0.29
C SER A 38 26.98 -27.50 1.56
N ASP A 39 27.12 -28.11 2.74
CA ASP A 39 27.01 -27.41 4.03
C ASP A 39 28.06 -26.31 4.20
N ARG A 40 29.29 -26.56 3.72
CA ARG A 40 30.35 -25.53 3.72
C ARG A 40 29.96 -24.35 2.85
N THR A 41 29.50 -24.60 1.62
CA THR A 41 29.06 -23.55 0.70
C THR A 41 27.89 -22.75 1.27
N PHE A 42 26.94 -23.43 1.92
CA PHE A 42 25.81 -22.78 2.59
C PHE A 42 26.30 -21.82 3.68
N VAL A 43 27.16 -22.32 4.60
CA VAL A 43 27.66 -21.53 5.74
C VAL A 43 28.47 -20.34 5.26
N GLU A 44 29.37 -20.56 4.29
CA GLU A 44 30.17 -19.50 3.69
C GLU A 44 29.28 -18.44 3.02
N ALA A 45 28.33 -18.86 2.18
CA ALA A 45 27.43 -17.94 1.49
C ALA A 45 26.59 -17.12 2.49
N MET A 46 26.01 -17.77 3.50
CA MET A 46 25.21 -17.07 4.51
C MET A 46 26.03 -16.11 5.37
N GLN A 47 27.24 -16.49 5.79
CA GLN A 47 28.14 -15.56 6.49
C GLN A 47 28.49 -14.34 5.62
N ASN A 48 28.79 -14.56 4.33
CA ASN A 48 29.12 -13.48 3.40
C ASN A 48 27.91 -12.57 3.12
N ILE A 49 26.73 -13.14 2.91
CA ILE A 49 25.47 -12.40 2.75
C ILE A 49 25.18 -11.55 4.00
N ASN A 50 25.31 -12.13 5.20
CA ASN A 50 25.06 -11.44 6.47
C ASN A 50 25.99 -10.25 6.68
N LYS A 51 27.24 -10.33 6.21
CA LYS A 51 28.18 -9.19 6.21
C LYS A 51 27.81 -8.17 5.13
N ALA A 52 27.53 -8.63 3.92
CA ALA A 52 27.28 -7.75 2.76
C ALA A 52 25.99 -6.94 2.90
N ILE A 53 24.96 -7.48 3.56
CA ILE A 53 23.66 -6.79 3.73
C ILE A 53 23.74 -5.59 4.69
N LEU A 54 24.76 -5.53 5.55
CA LEU A 54 25.00 -4.41 6.46
C LEU A 54 25.66 -3.23 5.72
N ASN A 55 24.93 -2.64 4.79
CA ASN A 55 25.37 -1.51 3.99
C ASN A 55 24.30 -0.40 3.93
N PRO A 56 24.67 0.85 3.60
CA PRO A 56 23.73 1.98 3.56
C PRO A 56 22.56 1.80 2.58
N VAL A 57 22.75 1.09 1.47
CA VAL A 57 21.70 0.87 0.45
C VAL A 57 20.56 0.00 1.00
N PHE A 58 20.86 -0.95 1.88
CA PHE A 58 19.84 -1.70 2.61
C PHE A 58 19.33 -0.92 3.84
N MET A 59 20.24 -0.35 4.63
CA MET A 59 19.87 0.29 5.91
C MET A 59 18.95 1.48 5.74
N LEU A 60 19.17 2.29 4.70
CA LEU A 60 18.36 3.48 4.44
C LEU A 60 16.87 3.13 4.25
N PRO A 61 16.43 2.32 3.27
CA PRO A 61 15.02 1.99 3.12
C PRO A 61 14.48 1.14 4.27
N PHE A 62 15.28 0.25 4.85
CA PHE A 62 14.84 -0.61 5.96
C PHE A 62 14.46 0.21 7.19
N LEU A 63 15.27 1.20 7.56
CA LEU A 63 15.01 2.07 8.71
C LEU A 63 14.06 3.22 8.38
N ALA A 64 14.16 3.82 7.18
CA ALA A 64 13.32 4.97 6.79
C ALA A 64 11.84 4.61 6.67
N ALA A 65 11.49 3.34 6.47
CA ALA A 65 10.11 2.89 6.41
C ALA A 65 9.31 3.23 7.69
N ILE A 66 9.90 3.09 8.87
CA ILE A 66 9.21 3.36 10.14
C ILE A 66 8.77 4.83 10.26
N PRO A 67 9.65 5.84 10.14
CA PRO A 67 9.23 7.24 10.22
C PRO A 67 8.33 7.65 9.05
N LEU A 68 8.48 7.08 7.85
CA LEU A 68 7.60 7.39 6.71
C LEU A 68 6.18 6.83 6.89
N LEU A 69 6.05 5.63 7.45
CA LEU A 69 4.77 5.06 7.84
C LEU A 69 4.14 5.86 8.98
N GLY A 70 4.92 6.23 10.00
CA GLY A 70 4.48 7.11 11.10
C GLY A 70 4.02 8.49 10.61
N LEU A 71 4.75 9.10 9.69
CA LEU A 71 4.36 10.36 9.04
C LEU A 71 3.07 10.18 8.25
N GLY A 72 2.90 9.06 7.54
CA GLY A 72 1.67 8.71 6.83
C GLY A 72 0.46 8.68 7.77
N VAL A 73 0.58 7.97 8.90
CA VAL A 73 -0.44 7.93 9.96
C VAL A 73 -0.75 9.33 10.48
N PHE A 74 0.27 10.11 10.82
CA PHE A 74 0.10 11.47 11.34
C PHE A 74 -0.62 12.40 10.35
N LEU A 75 -0.22 12.39 9.07
CA LEU A 75 -0.82 13.19 8.02
C LEU A 75 -2.27 12.76 7.73
N ALA A 76 -2.56 11.46 7.77
CA ALA A 76 -3.92 10.94 7.61
C ALA A 76 -4.84 11.32 8.78
N TRP A 77 -4.30 11.34 10.00
CA TRP A 77 -5.04 11.71 11.21
C TRP A 77 -5.38 13.21 11.27
N ARG A 78 -4.43 14.09 10.95
CA ARG A 78 -4.64 15.55 10.93
C ARG A 78 -5.27 16.09 9.65
N GLY A 79 -5.24 15.30 8.58
CA GLY A 79 -5.63 15.73 7.23
C GLY A 79 -6.92 15.10 6.72
N HIS A 80 -7.01 15.06 5.40
CA HIS A 80 -8.20 14.57 4.67
C HIS A 80 -8.13 13.06 4.38
N GLY A 81 -7.10 12.36 4.88
CA GLY A 81 -6.85 10.95 4.59
C GLY A 81 -7.43 9.97 5.61
N ARG A 82 -8.45 10.35 6.39
CA ARG A 82 -8.96 9.52 7.50
C ARG A 82 -9.41 8.13 7.07
N ALA A 83 -9.91 7.97 5.84
CA ALA A 83 -10.29 6.66 5.30
C ALA A 83 -9.09 5.70 5.08
N ALA A 84 -7.90 6.24 4.82
CA ALA A 84 -6.67 5.45 4.68
C ALA A 84 -6.02 5.12 6.04
N LEU A 85 -6.42 5.83 7.11
CA LEU A 85 -5.82 5.72 8.43
C LEU A 85 -5.74 4.29 9.01
N PRO A 86 -6.79 3.45 8.99
CA PRO A 86 -6.70 2.09 9.55
C PRO A 86 -5.65 1.24 8.82
N TRP A 87 -5.53 1.39 7.50
CA TRP A 87 -4.57 0.67 6.68
C TRP A 87 -3.13 1.16 6.91
N LEU A 88 -2.94 2.46 7.13
CA LEU A 88 -1.64 3.03 7.48
C LEU A 88 -1.16 2.57 8.87
N ILE A 89 -2.07 2.49 9.84
CA ILE A 89 -1.76 1.96 11.17
C ILE A 89 -1.41 0.47 11.06
N ALA A 90 -2.20 -0.32 10.33
CA ALA A 90 -1.91 -1.72 10.10
C ALA A 90 -0.53 -1.93 9.43
N ALA A 91 -0.22 -1.15 8.39
CA ALA A 91 1.08 -1.19 7.73
C ALA A 91 2.24 -0.89 8.69
N LEU A 92 2.11 0.15 9.53
CA LEU A 92 3.12 0.50 10.52
C LEU A 92 3.32 -0.62 11.55
N VAL A 93 2.24 -1.16 12.11
CA VAL A 93 2.31 -2.24 13.10
C VAL A 93 2.95 -3.49 12.51
N LEU A 94 2.50 -3.93 11.33
CA LEU A 94 3.06 -5.09 10.64
C LEU A 94 4.55 -4.92 10.34
N TYR A 95 4.96 -3.73 9.89
CA TYR A 95 6.36 -3.43 9.63
C TYR A 95 7.20 -3.45 10.92
N LEU A 96 6.69 -2.89 12.02
CA LEU A 96 7.35 -2.92 13.33
C LEU A 96 7.49 -4.35 13.86
N LEU A 97 6.46 -5.19 13.71
CA LEU A 97 6.55 -6.60 14.08
C LEU A 97 7.63 -7.33 13.26
N ALA A 98 7.72 -7.08 11.96
CA ALA A 98 8.76 -7.66 11.11
C ALA A 98 10.16 -7.17 11.50
N PHE A 99 10.28 -5.89 11.87
CA PHE A 99 11.51 -5.32 12.40
C PHE A 99 11.93 -6.01 13.70
N LEU A 100 11.00 -6.24 14.63
CA LEU A 100 11.27 -6.93 15.89
C LEU A 100 11.67 -8.39 15.68
N VAL A 101 11.03 -9.11 14.75
CA VAL A 101 11.48 -10.46 14.34
C VAL A 101 12.90 -10.40 13.77
N THR A 102 13.21 -9.39 12.96
CA THR A 102 14.55 -9.20 12.40
C THR A 102 15.59 -9.02 13.52
N SER A 103 15.39 -8.06 14.41
CA SER A 103 16.37 -7.72 15.45
C SER A 103 16.44 -8.74 16.58
N GLY A 104 15.30 -9.38 16.91
CA GLY A 104 15.20 -10.28 18.06
C GLY A 104 15.47 -11.75 17.74
N LEU A 105 15.37 -12.16 16.46
CA LEU A 105 15.45 -13.57 16.08
C LEU A 105 16.47 -13.78 14.95
N ASN A 106 16.31 -13.13 13.80
CA ASN A 106 17.20 -13.35 12.67
C ASN A 106 18.62 -12.80 12.88
N VAL A 107 18.78 -11.60 13.47
CA VAL A 107 20.10 -11.03 13.77
C VAL A 107 20.87 -11.90 14.78
N PRO A 108 20.30 -12.33 15.92
CA PRO A 108 20.99 -13.25 16.82
C PRO A 108 21.40 -14.58 16.17
N LEU A 109 20.59 -15.13 15.27
CA LEU A 109 20.97 -16.33 14.51
C LEU A 109 22.13 -16.04 13.55
N ASN A 110 22.16 -14.87 12.92
CA ASN A 110 23.27 -14.44 12.06
C ASN A 110 24.57 -14.28 12.86
N ASP A 111 24.49 -13.73 14.06
CA ASP A 111 25.63 -13.57 14.96
C ASP A 111 26.15 -14.94 15.41
N GLN A 112 25.26 -15.88 15.77
CA GLN A 112 25.62 -17.27 16.07
C GLN A 112 26.29 -17.97 14.89
N LEU A 113 25.82 -17.74 13.66
CA LEU A 113 26.47 -18.28 12.47
C LEU A 113 27.88 -17.70 12.28
N ALA A 114 28.08 -16.42 12.62
CA ALA A 114 29.37 -15.76 12.52
C ALA A 114 30.37 -16.29 13.58
N THR A 115 29.91 -16.65 14.78
CA THR A 115 30.78 -17.20 15.84
C THR A 115 31.31 -18.60 15.54
N ALA A 116 30.74 -19.31 14.56
CA ALA A 116 31.27 -20.59 14.07
C ALA A 116 32.68 -20.48 13.46
N GLY A 117 33.14 -19.26 13.12
CA GLY A 117 34.48 -19.00 12.60
C GLY A 117 34.58 -19.08 11.07
N SER A 118 35.81 -19.10 10.55
CA SER A 118 36.08 -19.15 9.11
C SER A 118 35.58 -20.47 8.52
N PRO A 119 34.78 -20.46 7.43
CA PRO A 119 34.26 -21.67 6.80
C PRO A 119 35.33 -22.72 6.44
N ASP A 120 36.56 -22.28 6.16
CA ASP A 120 37.69 -23.17 5.83
C ASP A 120 38.24 -23.93 7.03
N HIS A 121 37.94 -23.47 8.24
CA HIS A 121 38.42 -24.02 9.51
C HIS A 121 37.31 -24.67 10.35
N ILE A 122 36.05 -24.64 9.89
CA ILE A 122 34.94 -25.31 10.55
C ILE A 122 35.10 -26.82 10.39
N LYS A 123 35.25 -27.54 11.51
CA LYS A 123 35.40 -29.00 11.53
C LYS A 123 34.14 -29.75 11.09
N ASP A 124 32.98 -29.22 11.46
CA ASP A 124 31.66 -29.81 11.14
C ASP A 124 30.67 -28.74 10.64
N PRO A 125 30.72 -28.41 9.33
CA PRO A 125 29.78 -27.46 8.74
C PRO A 125 28.33 -27.94 8.75
N ALA A 126 28.10 -29.26 8.75
CA ALA A 126 26.78 -29.86 8.81
C ALA A 126 26.06 -29.52 10.12
N ALA A 127 26.75 -29.66 11.26
CA ALA A 127 26.19 -29.29 12.57
C ALA A 127 25.88 -27.78 12.68
N VAL A 128 26.77 -26.92 12.15
CA VAL A 128 26.54 -25.47 12.12
C VAL A 128 25.29 -25.13 11.29
N ARG A 129 25.16 -25.72 10.10
CA ARG A 129 24.00 -25.52 9.24
C ARG A 129 22.71 -26.02 9.88
N ALA A 130 22.71 -27.22 10.47
CA ALA A 130 21.55 -27.82 11.12
C ALA A 130 20.97 -26.95 12.24
N ASN A 131 21.83 -26.24 12.97
CA ASN A 131 21.43 -25.31 14.04
C ASN A 131 20.91 -23.96 13.53
N PHE A 132 21.12 -23.64 12.24
CA PHE A 132 20.82 -22.33 11.68
C PHE A 132 19.69 -22.36 10.63
N GLU A 133 19.78 -23.20 9.61
CA GLU A 133 19.03 -23.07 8.36
C GLU A 133 17.51 -23.08 8.56
N SER A 134 16.98 -24.09 9.24
CA SER A 134 15.54 -24.29 9.39
C SER A 134 14.89 -23.17 10.20
N THR A 135 15.49 -22.85 11.36
CA THR A 135 15.03 -21.79 12.26
C THR A 135 15.13 -20.42 11.59
N TRP A 136 16.25 -20.12 10.94
CA TRP A 136 16.43 -18.86 10.24
C TRP A 136 15.43 -18.69 9.10
N THR A 137 15.23 -19.75 8.30
CA THR A 137 14.29 -19.75 7.17
C THR A 137 12.85 -19.56 7.63
N ALA A 138 12.43 -20.25 8.70
CA ALA A 138 11.10 -20.10 9.28
C ALA A 138 10.81 -18.64 9.68
N TRP A 139 11.74 -18.00 10.41
CA TRP A 139 11.58 -16.60 10.80
C TRP A 139 11.70 -15.63 9.62
N ASN A 140 12.49 -15.95 8.60
CA ASN A 140 12.50 -15.17 7.37
C ASN A 140 11.16 -15.25 6.61
N ILE A 141 10.49 -16.41 6.60
CA ILE A 141 9.14 -16.54 6.03
C ILE A 141 8.16 -15.64 6.79
N VAL A 142 8.21 -15.63 8.13
CA VAL A 142 7.40 -14.71 8.94
C VAL A 142 7.65 -13.25 8.56
N ARG A 143 8.92 -12.84 8.42
CA ARG A 143 9.28 -11.49 7.95
C ARG A 143 8.73 -11.19 6.56
N ALA A 144 8.85 -12.13 5.63
CA ALA A 144 8.33 -11.98 4.27
C ALA A 144 6.81 -11.77 4.28
N LEU A 145 6.07 -12.55 5.06
CA LEU A 145 4.62 -12.42 5.18
C LEU A 145 4.22 -11.07 5.81
N LEU A 146 4.89 -10.66 6.89
CA LEU A 146 4.60 -9.39 7.56
C LEU A 146 4.90 -8.18 6.67
N HIS A 147 6.05 -8.16 5.99
CA HIS A 147 6.38 -7.07 5.06
C HIS A 147 5.47 -7.07 3.83
N THR A 148 5.09 -8.24 3.31
CA THR A 148 4.15 -8.34 2.18
C THR A 148 2.76 -7.84 2.58
N ALA A 149 2.28 -8.18 3.77
CA ALA A 149 1.01 -7.68 4.29
C ALA A 149 1.07 -6.15 4.51
N ALA A 150 2.16 -5.63 5.08
CA ALA A 150 2.37 -4.19 5.23
C ALA A 150 2.37 -3.46 3.88
N PHE A 151 3.03 -4.03 2.87
CA PHE A 151 3.02 -3.51 1.50
C PHE A 151 1.61 -3.54 0.88
N GLY A 152 0.85 -4.62 1.09
CA GLY A 152 -0.56 -4.70 0.68
C GLY A 152 -1.43 -3.60 1.32
N CYS A 153 -1.25 -3.35 2.62
CA CYS A 153 -1.91 -2.23 3.31
C CYS A 153 -1.51 -0.86 2.74
N MET A 154 -0.26 -0.68 2.33
CA MET A 154 0.21 0.55 1.69
C MET A 154 -0.39 0.75 0.29
N LEU A 155 -0.44 -0.30 -0.53
CA LEU A 155 -1.11 -0.27 -1.83
C LEU A 155 -2.58 0.11 -1.68
N TRP A 156 -3.28 -0.51 -0.72
CA TRP A 156 -4.68 -0.18 -0.47
C TRP A 156 -4.87 1.25 0.07
N SER A 157 -3.95 1.73 0.91
CA SER A 157 -3.94 3.11 1.40
C SER A 157 -3.83 4.12 0.25
N LEU A 158 -3.00 3.83 -0.77
CA LEU A 158 -2.90 4.66 -1.98
C LEU A 158 -4.21 4.67 -2.78
N VAL A 159 -4.85 3.51 -2.96
CA VAL A 159 -6.14 3.40 -3.67
C VAL A 159 -7.23 4.21 -2.97
N VAL A 160 -7.40 4.00 -1.66
CA VAL A 160 -8.41 4.70 -0.85
C VAL A 160 -8.15 6.21 -0.85
N PHE A 161 -6.90 6.63 -0.64
CA PHE A 161 -6.55 8.05 -0.64
C PHE A 161 -6.78 8.70 -2.02
N GLY A 162 -6.47 7.99 -3.11
CA GLY A 162 -6.72 8.45 -4.48
C GLY A 162 -8.20 8.64 -4.78
N ALA A 163 -9.04 7.67 -4.43
CA ALA A 163 -10.49 7.72 -4.63
C ALA A 163 -11.14 8.90 -3.88
N HIS A 164 -10.73 9.18 -2.65
CA HIS A 164 -11.23 10.34 -1.91
C HIS A 164 -10.80 11.69 -2.51
N ARG A 165 -9.71 11.72 -3.25
CA ARG A 165 -9.21 12.93 -3.90
C ARG A 165 -9.98 13.27 -5.18
N THR A 166 -10.42 12.26 -5.93
CA THR A 166 -11.23 12.42 -7.16
C THR A 166 -12.71 12.67 -6.85
N GLN A 167 -13.22 12.14 -5.74
CA GLN A 167 -14.58 12.40 -5.22
C GLN A 167 -14.78 13.81 -4.63
N GLN A 168 -13.76 14.69 -4.69
CA GLN A 168 -13.93 16.14 -4.44
C GLN A 168 -14.01 16.95 -5.76
N PRO A 169 -15.04 16.84 -6.62
CA PRO A 169 -15.29 17.85 -7.65
C PRO A 169 -15.98 19.08 -7.05
N ALA A 170 -15.35 20.25 -7.25
CA ALA A 170 -15.96 21.58 -7.41
C ALA A 170 -17.31 21.89 -6.72
N ALA A 171 -17.46 21.62 -5.43
CA ALA A 171 -18.56 22.16 -4.62
C ALA A 171 -18.55 23.71 -4.52
N HIS A 172 -17.67 24.38 -5.27
CA HIS A 172 -17.55 25.85 -5.37
C HIS A 172 -17.80 26.36 -6.81
N ALA A 173 -18.12 25.50 -7.78
CA ALA A 173 -18.34 25.90 -9.18
C ALA A 173 -19.80 25.92 -9.63
N LEU A 174 -20.75 26.04 -8.69
CA LEU A 174 -22.05 26.59 -9.01
C LEU A 174 -22.07 28.01 -8.48
N PRO A 175 -21.90 29.05 -9.33
CA PRO A 175 -22.28 30.39 -8.90
C PRO A 175 -23.72 30.30 -8.43
N ALA A 176 -23.97 30.73 -7.19
CA ALA A 176 -25.31 30.86 -6.66
C ALA A 176 -26.14 31.58 -7.71
N ARG A 177 -27.18 30.91 -8.25
CA ARG A 177 -28.20 31.59 -9.03
C ARG A 177 -28.67 32.74 -8.15
N GLN A 178 -28.31 33.97 -8.51
CA GLN A 178 -28.92 35.14 -7.90
C GLN A 178 -30.42 34.94 -8.01
N PRO A 179 -31.19 35.01 -6.90
CA PRO A 179 -32.63 35.08 -7.03
C PRO A 179 -32.91 36.32 -7.90
N LEU A 180 -33.61 36.11 -9.03
CA LEU A 180 -34.16 37.22 -9.80
C LEU A 180 -34.90 38.10 -8.81
N VAL A 181 -34.39 39.30 -8.56
CA VAL A 181 -35.15 40.35 -7.90
C VAL A 181 -36.28 40.65 -8.87
N ALA A 182 -37.47 40.16 -8.55
CA ALA A 182 -38.69 40.57 -9.22
C ALA A 182 -38.85 42.06 -8.93
N GLU A 183 -38.45 42.88 -9.90
CA GLU A 183 -38.69 44.32 -9.90
C GLU A 183 -40.20 44.52 -9.77
N ARG A 184 -40.59 45.05 -8.62
CA ARG A 184 -41.99 45.31 -8.28
C ARG A 184 -42.43 46.53 -9.10
N HIS A 185 -42.93 46.29 -10.31
CA HIS A 185 -43.64 47.33 -11.06
C HIS A 185 -44.98 47.55 -10.38
N ASP A 186 -45.05 48.64 -9.61
CA ASP A 186 -46.30 49.19 -9.11
C ASP A 186 -47.09 49.71 -10.33
N SER A 187 -48.15 48.99 -10.68
CA SER A 187 -49.10 49.40 -11.70
C SER A 187 -50.48 49.30 -11.08
N SER A 188 -50.84 50.37 -10.40
CA SER A 188 -52.20 50.69 -10.01
C SER A 188 -53.04 50.89 -11.27
N THR A 189 -53.88 49.93 -11.65
CA THR A 189 -55.15 50.21 -12.36
C THR A 189 -56.09 49.01 -12.47
N HIS A 190 -57.33 49.26 -12.05
CA HIS A 190 -58.61 48.72 -12.50
C HIS A 190 -59.01 47.24 -12.31
N LEU A 191 -60.05 47.09 -11.48
CA LEU A 191 -61.00 45.98 -11.40
C LEU A 191 -61.75 45.73 -12.73
N GLY A 192 -61.94 44.44 -13.07
CA GLY A 192 -62.93 43.95 -14.03
C GLY A 192 -62.79 42.44 -14.31
N PRO A 193 -63.83 41.59 -14.17
CA PRO A 193 -63.69 40.14 -14.22
C PRO A 193 -64.06 39.54 -15.59
N ALA A 194 -63.35 38.49 -16.03
CA ALA A 194 -63.87 37.58 -17.06
C ALA A 194 -63.30 36.16 -16.96
N ARG A 195 -64.23 35.20 -17.07
CA ARG A 195 -64.06 33.75 -17.14
C ARG A 195 -63.25 33.33 -18.37
N GLY A 196 -62.52 32.20 -18.28
CA GLY A 196 -61.93 31.54 -19.45
C GLY A 196 -61.36 30.17 -19.14
N THR A 197 -61.96 29.14 -19.74
CA THR A 197 -61.77 27.70 -19.59
C THR A 197 -60.66 27.11 -20.46
N GLY A 198 -60.08 25.98 -20.01
CA GLY A 198 -59.40 24.96 -20.86
C GLY A 198 -57.97 25.32 -21.27
N SER A 199 -57.03 24.41 -21.52
CA SER A 199 -57.08 22.96 -21.71
C SER A 199 -55.66 22.40 -21.50
N ARG A 200 -55.59 21.18 -21.00
CA ARG A 200 -54.37 20.44 -20.62
C ARG A 200 -54.00 19.54 -21.81
N THR A 201 -52.85 19.77 -22.42
CA THR A 201 -52.31 18.86 -23.46
C THR A 201 -50.91 18.41 -23.07
N THR A 202 -50.83 17.14 -22.68
CA THR A 202 -49.64 16.35 -22.42
C THR A 202 -48.85 16.14 -23.71
N GLN A 203 -47.56 16.48 -23.73
CA GLN A 203 -46.64 16.03 -24.79
C GLN A 203 -45.69 14.96 -24.27
N HIS A 204 -45.66 13.88 -25.07
CA HIS A 204 -44.96 12.62 -24.94
C HIS A 204 -43.43 12.81 -25.02
N MET A 205 -42.69 12.12 -24.13
CA MET A 205 -41.24 11.99 -24.19
C MET A 205 -40.87 10.68 -24.91
N PRO A 206 -39.92 10.65 -25.86
CA PRO A 206 -39.40 9.40 -26.41
C PRO A 206 -38.18 8.87 -25.64
N THR A 207 -38.17 7.57 -25.40
CA THR A 207 -37.13 6.76 -24.74
C THR A 207 -35.91 6.54 -25.64
N PRO A 208 -34.67 6.50 -25.12
CA PRO A 208 -33.47 6.19 -25.90
C PRO A 208 -33.23 4.66 -26.02
N PRO A 209 -32.62 4.16 -27.11
CA PRO A 209 -32.28 2.75 -27.25
C PRO A 209 -31.00 2.37 -26.46
N GLN A 210 -31.02 1.16 -25.88
CA GLN A 210 -29.89 0.53 -25.17
C GLN A 210 -28.85 -0.10 -26.12
N PRO A 211 -27.59 -0.29 -25.66
CA PRO A 211 -26.49 -0.82 -26.47
C PRO A 211 -26.46 -2.36 -26.48
N GLN A 212 -26.21 -2.96 -27.65
CA GLN A 212 -25.81 -4.36 -27.78
C GLN A 212 -24.43 -4.45 -28.42
N ALA A 213 -23.45 -4.98 -27.69
CA ALA A 213 -22.25 -5.56 -28.28
C ALA A 213 -21.85 -6.82 -27.48
N ARG A 214 -22.05 -7.95 -28.15
CA ARG A 214 -21.69 -9.31 -27.73
C ARG A 214 -20.18 -9.45 -27.57
N TRP A 215 -19.74 -10.00 -26.45
CA TRP A 215 -18.43 -10.64 -26.33
C TRP A 215 -18.60 -12.12 -26.63
N THR A 216 -18.27 -12.53 -27.86
CA THR A 216 -18.11 -13.93 -28.21
C THR A 216 -16.71 -14.41 -27.84
N SER A 217 -16.70 -15.58 -27.23
CA SER A 217 -15.60 -16.34 -26.67
C SER A 217 -14.76 -17.10 -27.72
N ALA A 218 -13.56 -17.51 -27.27
CA ALA A 218 -12.74 -18.68 -27.67
C ALA A 218 -11.52 -18.44 -28.59
N PRO A 219 -10.54 -19.37 -28.65
CA PRO A 219 -9.85 -20.04 -27.53
C PRO A 219 -8.31 -20.11 -27.69
N ARG A 220 -7.71 -20.68 -26.63
CA ARG A 220 -6.30 -21.05 -26.37
C ARG A 220 -5.56 -21.68 -27.55
N ARG A 221 -4.25 -21.40 -27.60
CA ARG A 221 -3.18 -22.34 -27.96
C ARG A 221 -2.11 -22.27 -26.89
#